data_AF-A0A9I9CWP4-F1
#
_entry.id   AF-A0A9I9CWP4-F1
#
_cell.length_a   1.000
_cell.length_b   1.000
_cell.length_c   1.000
_cell.angle_alpha   90.00
_cell.angle_beta   90.00
_cell.angle_gamma   90.00
#
_symmetry.space_group_name_H-M   'P 1'
#
loop_
_entity.id
_entity.type
_entity.pdbx_description
1 polymer ?
#
loop_
_entity_poly.entity_id
_entity_poly.type
_entity_poly.pdbx_seq_one_letter_code
_entity_poly.pdbx_strand_id
1 'polypeptide(L)'
;MNDLFSSRSFSRDTHVVEMGNNASSSPTAVNLDKFFEDVESVKDELKELERLYSNLHDSHEQSKTLHNAKTVKDLRSRMDSDVSLALKKAKLIKVRLEALDRSNAANRSLPGCGPGSSSDRTRTSVVNGLRKKLQDSMESFNNLRQQISSEYRETVQRRYYTVTGENPDEKTIDVLISTGESETFLQKAIQEQGRGRILDTISEIQERHDAVKDLERNLKELHQVFMDMAVLVHEQGEKLDDIESQVNRAHSFVRGGTQELTTARVYQKNTRKWTIIAIIILLLIVLFRHEEILLQIKIKVLSDSEGGNVQKNQSEKSPWLNPAGENRRPANPLHIRGRLPYQFEPISSKFKSNRIFLALLSLSSTMATLRMIDGMFRGIYHGKQYHAADIAAVLSRAWSAGVQRIIVTGGSLEESREALKIAETDGRLFCTVGVHPTRCKEFEESGDPETYFQALLSLTKEGIEKGKVVAVGECGLDYDRLHFCPADIQKKYFEKQFELAHTTKLPMFLHMRAAAEDFCDIVERNKQRSDL
;
A
#
# COMPACT_ATOMS: atom_id res chain seq x y z
N MET A 1 -5.37 7.15 10.90
CA MET A 1 -4.46 6.19 10.23
C MET A 1 -3.04 6.19 10.82
N ASN A 2 -2.83 6.72 12.04
CA ASN A 2 -1.49 6.89 12.64
C ASN A 2 -1.06 5.81 13.66
N ASP A 3 -1.81 4.72 13.81
CA ASP A 3 -1.57 3.75 14.91
C ASP A 3 -0.82 2.46 14.53
N LEU A 4 -0.23 2.37 13.34
CA LEU A 4 0.58 1.20 12.96
C LEU A 4 2.08 1.32 13.25
N PHE A 5 2.54 2.47 13.77
CA PHE A 5 3.96 2.71 14.07
C PHE A 5 4.17 3.32 15.46
N SER A 6 3.34 2.98 16.44
CA SER A 6 3.66 3.33 17.83
C SER A 6 4.90 2.54 18.29
N SER A 7 5.82 3.27 18.89
CA SER A 7 7.17 2.91 19.36
C SER A 7 7.21 1.86 20.48
N ARG A 8 6.15 1.05 20.66
CA ARG A 8 6.04 0.02 21.71
C ARG A 8 6.10 -1.42 21.23
N SER A 9 6.09 -1.70 19.91
CA SER A 9 6.11 -3.09 19.43
C SER A 9 7.49 -3.76 19.38
N PHE A 10 8.56 -3.06 19.77
CA PHE A 10 9.91 -3.64 19.86
C PHE A 10 10.57 -3.35 21.21
N SER A 11 9.77 -3.30 22.28
CA SER A 11 10.33 -3.43 23.63
C SER A 11 10.67 -4.88 23.94
N ARG A 12 11.86 -5.01 24.46
CA ARG A 12 12.66 -6.19 24.75
C ARG A 12 12.04 -6.99 25.90
N ASP A 13 10.93 -7.69 25.65
CA ASP A 13 10.41 -8.67 26.61
C ASP A 13 10.94 -10.07 26.30
N THR A 14 11.81 -10.50 27.20
CA THR A 14 12.40 -11.83 27.33
C THR A 14 11.33 -12.91 27.49
N HIS A 15 10.91 -13.52 26.40
CA HIS A 15 10.45 -14.91 26.39
C HIS A 15 11.50 -15.77 25.67
N VAL A 16 12.43 -16.29 26.48
CA VAL A 16 13.42 -17.28 26.06
C VAL A 16 12.69 -18.57 25.70
N VAL A 17 12.50 -18.81 24.40
CA VAL A 17 12.37 -20.16 23.88
C VAL A 17 13.78 -20.61 23.55
N GLU A 18 14.39 -21.35 24.49
CA GLU A 18 15.62 -22.10 24.23
C GLU A 18 15.36 -23.07 23.07
N MET A 19 15.84 -22.72 21.88
CA MET A 19 16.18 -23.70 20.85
C MET A 19 17.68 -23.91 20.92
N GLY A 20 18.05 -25.17 21.15
CA GLY A 20 19.38 -25.61 21.53
C GLY A 20 20.51 -25.02 20.67
N ASN A 21 21.59 -24.68 21.37
CA ASN A 21 22.93 -24.54 20.85
C ASN A 21 23.28 -25.73 19.94
N ASN A 22 23.16 -25.53 18.63
CA ASN A 22 23.95 -26.26 17.66
C ASN A 22 24.60 -25.23 16.75
N ALA A 23 25.86 -24.95 17.06
CA ALA A 23 26.80 -24.29 16.19
C ALA A 23 26.98 -25.14 14.92
N SER A 24 26.20 -24.84 13.91
CA SER A 24 26.51 -25.17 12.52
C SER A 24 26.12 -23.98 11.67
N SER A 25 27.10 -23.12 11.40
CA SER A 25 27.03 -22.03 10.43
C SER A 25 26.65 -22.57 9.05
N SER A 26 25.39 -22.44 8.69
CA SER A 26 24.94 -22.54 7.30
C SER A 26 25.39 -21.27 6.56
N PRO A 27 26.13 -21.36 5.43
CA PRO A 27 26.68 -20.19 4.73
C PRO A 27 25.64 -19.40 3.91
N THR A 28 24.34 -19.56 4.19
CA THR A 28 23.23 -19.12 3.32
C THR A 28 22.25 -18.14 3.97
N ALA A 29 22.48 -17.71 5.22
CA ALA A 29 21.69 -16.63 5.82
C ALA A 29 22.20 -15.27 5.29
N VAL A 30 21.45 -14.69 4.35
CA VAL A 30 21.72 -13.36 3.80
C VAL A 30 21.68 -12.34 4.93
N ASN A 31 22.83 -11.78 5.32
CA ASN A 31 22.90 -10.77 6.36
C ASN A 31 22.23 -9.47 5.85
N LEU A 32 21.10 -9.10 6.47
CA LEU A 32 20.33 -7.90 6.14
C LEU A 32 20.68 -6.70 7.02
N ASP A 33 21.56 -6.86 8.01
CA ASP A 33 21.80 -5.86 9.05
C ASP A 33 22.33 -4.56 8.44
N LYS A 34 23.34 -4.67 7.56
CA LYS A 34 23.89 -3.52 6.85
C LYS A 34 22.86 -2.79 5.98
N PHE A 35 21.93 -3.53 5.37
CA PHE A 35 20.88 -2.92 4.55
C PHE A 35 19.88 -2.14 5.41
N PHE A 36 19.49 -2.68 6.55
CA PHE A 36 18.59 -1.96 7.46
C PHE A 36 19.25 -0.76 8.13
N GLU A 37 20.56 -0.82 8.39
CA GLU A 37 21.35 0.33 8.81
C GLU A 37 21.34 1.46 7.77
N ASP A 38 21.62 1.13 6.50
CA ASP A 38 21.54 2.10 5.39
C ASP A 38 20.11 2.68 5.24
N VAL A 39 19.08 1.84 5.39
CA VAL A 39 17.66 2.24 5.34
C VAL A 39 17.30 3.19 6.47
N GLU A 40 17.70 2.90 7.72
CA GLU A 40 17.39 3.78 8.85
C GLU A 40 18.10 5.12 8.69
N SER A 41 19.33 5.10 8.18
CA SER A 41 20.04 6.31 7.82
C SER A 41 19.33 7.12 6.72
N VAL A 42 18.60 6.51 5.79
CA VAL A 42 17.76 7.28 4.85
C VAL A 42 16.50 7.82 5.53
N LYS A 43 15.90 7.07 6.46
CA LYS A 43 14.71 7.52 7.19
C LYS A 43 14.99 8.73 8.07
N ASP A 44 16.16 8.77 8.72
CA ASP A 44 16.53 9.90 9.57
C ASP A 44 16.67 11.19 8.75
N GLU A 45 17.23 11.11 7.56
CA GLU A 45 17.32 12.23 6.63
C GLU A 45 15.93 12.68 6.14
N LEU A 46 15.01 11.73 5.91
CA LEU A 46 13.62 12.04 5.58
C LEU A 46 12.89 12.74 6.74
N LYS A 47 13.09 12.30 7.99
CA LYS A 47 12.52 12.98 9.18
C LYS A 47 13.05 14.41 9.29
N GLU A 48 14.34 14.61 9.02
CA GLU A 48 14.93 15.94 9.06
C GLU A 48 14.39 16.84 7.93
N LEU A 49 14.14 16.27 6.75
CA LEU A 49 13.48 16.98 5.65
C LEU A 49 12.04 17.39 5.99
N GLU A 50 11.26 16.50 6.63
CA GLU A 50 9.91 16.81 7.14
C GLU A 50 9.96 17.92 8.20
N ARG A 51 10.96 17.92 9.08
CA ARG A 51 11.17 18.97 10.08
C ARG A 51 11.44 20.32 9.42
N LEU A 52 12.27 20.35 8.37
CA LEU A 52 12.56 21.57 7.61
C LEU A 52 11.32 22.11 6.89
N TYR A 53 10.46 21.23 6.38
CA TYR A 53 9.18 21.63 5.80
C TYR A 53 8.31 22.34 6.85
N SER A 54 8.13 21.74 8.04
CA SER A 54 7.34 22.34 9.11
C SER A 54 7.89 23.70 9.54
N ASN A 55 9.21 23.81 9.72
CA ASN A 55 9.86 25.07 10.06
C ASN A 55 9.64 26.17 9.01
N LEU A 56 9.74 25.81 7.73
CA LEU A 56 9.55 26.73 6.63
C LEU A 56 8.09 27.19 6.54
N HIS A 57 7.15 26.26 6.70
CA HIS A 57 5.72 26.54 6.75
C HIS A 57 5.39 27.51 7.90
N ASP A 58 5.84 27.22 9.12
CA ASP A 58 5.60 28.07 10.29
C ASP A 58 6.24 29.45 10.14
N SER A 59 7.43 29.50 9.54
CA SER A 59 8.11 30.76 9.24
C SER A 59 7.35 31.57 8.19
N HIS A 60 6.78 30.93 7.16
CA HIS A 60 5.92 31.59 6.19
C HIS A 60 4.64 32.14 6.84
N GLU A 61 3.95 31.36 7.68
CA GLU A 61 2.76 31.82 8.42
C GLU A 61 3.08 33.03 9.31
N GLN A 62 4.22 33.00 10.02
CA GLN A 62 4.69 34.14 10.80
C GLN A 62 4.92 35.39 9.93
N SER A 63 5.47 35.22 8.72
CA SER A 63 5.77 36.33 7.80
C SER A 63 4.55 37.18 7.46
N LYS A 64 3.35 36.60 7.50
CA LYS A 64 2.10 37.29 7.15
C LYS A 64 1.73 38.38 8.15
N THR A 65 2.16 38.22 9.41
CA THR A 65 1.76 39.08 10.54
C THR A 65 2.83 40.07 10.98
N LEU A 66 4.07 39.94 10.47
CA LEU A 66 5.16 40.82 10.85
C LEU A 66 5.10 42.16 10.11
N HIS A 67 5.36 43.25 10.86
CA HIS A 67 5.35 44.63 10.34
C HIS A 67 6.68 45.38 10.58
N ASN A 68 7.65 44.76 11.26
CA ASN A 68 8.95 45.39 11.53
C ASN A 68 10.02 44.85 10.55
N ALA A 69 10.61 45.76 9.78
CA ALA A 69 11.62 45.45 8.77
C ALA A 69 12.77 44.56 9.27
N LYS A 70 13.27 44.81 10.49
CA LYS A 70 14.36 44.00 11.08
C LYS A 70 13.93 42.55 11.31
N THR A 71 12.77 42.35 11.91
CA THR A 71 12.23 41.00 12.19
C THR A 71 11.85 40.25 10.92
N VAL A 72 11.36 40.97 9.89
CA VAL A 72 11.06 40.38 8.59
C VAL A 72 12.37 39.93 7.90
N LYS A 73 13.42 40.75 7.97
CA LYS A 73 14.75 40.38 7.45
C LYS A 73 15.35 39.14 8.13
N ASP A 74 15.27 39.06 9.45
CA ASP A 74 15.77 37.90 10.20
C ASP A 74 14.98 36.62 9.87
N LEU A 75 13.64 36.74 9.76
CA LEU A 75 12.77 35.63 9.35
C LEU A 75 13.09 35.13 7.94
N ARG A 76 13.31 36.03 6.99
CA ARG A 76 13.72 35.70 5.61
C ARG A 76 15.02 34.90 5.58
N SER A 77 16.04 35.37 6.30
CA SER A 77 17.33 34.68 6.37
C SER A 77 17.20 33.25 6.93
N ARG A 78 16.26 33.03 7.87
CA ARG A 78 15.95 31.68 8.37
C ARG A 78 15.28 30.82 7.30
N MET A 79 14.28 31.35 6.60
CA MET A 79 13.58 30.63 5.52
C MET A 79 14.54 30.21 4.41
N ASP A 80 15.44 31.10 3.97
CA ASP A 80 16.44 30.77 2.94
C ASP A 80 17.41 29.68 3.39
N SER A 81 17.82 29.73 4.67
CA SER A 81 18.66 28.70 5.27
C SER A 81 17.95 27.34 5.31
N ASP A 82 16.68 27.32 5.70
CA ASP A 82 15.87 26.09 5.77
C ASP A 82 15.69 25.47 4.38
N VAL A 83 15.37 26.26 3.36
CA VAL A 83 15.24 25.77 1.97
C VAL A 83 16.58 25.27 1.44
N SER A 84 17.67 25.99 1.70
CA SER A 84 19.02 25.58 1.28
C SER A 84 19.43 24.25 1.93
N LEU A 85 19.07 24.05 3.20
CA LEU A 85 19.32 22.80 3.91
C LEU A 85 18.42 21.68 3.39
N ALA A 86 17.15 21.96 3.12
CA ALA A 86 16.21 21.00 2.54
C ALA A 86 16.71 20.49 1.18
N LEU A 87 17.23 21.37 0.33
CA LEU A 87 17.83 21.00 -0.94
C LEU A 87 19.06 20.09 -0.78
N LYS A 88 19.93 20.37 0.19
CA LYS A 88 21.09 19.51 0.50
C LYS A 88 20.65 18.14 0.99
N LYS A 89 19.64 18.08 1.86
CA LYS A 89 19.08 16.82 2.38
C LYS A 89 18.40 16.02 1.27
N ALA A 90 17.61 16.65 0.41
CA ALA A 90 16.99 16.03 -0.76
C ALA A 90 18.03 15.36 -1.68
N LYS A 91 19.09 16.09 -2.03
CA LYS A 91 20.20 15.57 -2.85
C LYS A 91 20.91 14.40 -2.17
N LEU A 92 21.15 14.48 -0.86
CA LEU A 92 21.75 13.38 -0.09
C LEU A 92 20.86 12.13 -0.08
N ILE A 93 19.56 12.29 0.16
CA ILE A 93 18.60 11.18 0.14
C ILE A 93 18.58 10.51 -1.23
N LYS A 94 18.55 11.30 -2.32
CA LYS A 94 18.63 10.77 -3.70
C LYS A 94 19.85 9.86 -3.89
N VAL A 95 21.04 10.35 -3.53
CA VAL A 95 22.30 9.58 -3.66
C VAL A 95 22.27 8.28 -2.84
N ARG A 96 21.69 8.33 -1.63
CA ARG A 96 21.56 7.15 -0.77
C ARG A 96 20.55 6.13 -1.28
N LEU A 97 19.43 6.59 -1.84
CA LEU A 97 18.46 5.72 -2.50
C LEU A 97 19.09 5.00 -3.71
N GLU A 98 19.83 5.72 -4.55
CA GLU A 98 20.56 5.11 -5.66
C GLU A 98 21.64 4.11 -5.18
N ALA A 99 22.26 4.36 -4.03
CA ALA A 99 23.19 3.41 -3.42
C ALA A 99 22.48 2.13 -2.93
N LEU A 100 21.29 2.28 -2.33
CA LEU A 100 20.43 1.14 -1.97
C LEU A 100 20.00 0.35 -3.20
N ASP A 101 19.73 0.99 -4.33
CA ASP A 101 19.43 0.30 -5.59
C ASP A 101 20.60 -0.52 -6.12
N ARG A 102 21.79 0.07 -6.14
CA ARG A 102 23.02 -0.65 -6.52
C ARG A 102 23.26 -1.84 -5.58
N SER A 103 23.02 -1.66 -4.28
CA SER A 103 23.09 -2.71 -3.26
C SER A 103 22.05 -3.82 -3.53
N ASN A 104 20.83 -3.46 -3.91
CA ASN A 104 19.77 -4.42 -4.27
C ASN A 104 20.12 -5.19 -5.55
N ALA A 105 20.61 -4.50 -6.58
CA ALA A 105 21.07 -5.13 -7.82
C ALA A 105 22.23 -6.12 -7.58
N ALA A 106 23.20 -5.75 -6.74
CA ALA A 106 24.29 -6.63 -6.35
C ALA A 106 23.78 -7.86 -5.55
N ASN A 107 22.82 -7.66 -4.63
CA ASN A 107 22.24 -8.74 -3.84
C ASN A 107 21.57 -9.80 -4.74
N ARG A 108 20.97 -9.40 -5.87
CA ARG A 108 20.36 -10.34 -6.84
C ARG A 108 21.33 -11.35 -7.46
N SER A 109 22.63 -11.06 -7.45
CA SER A 109 23.66 -11.98 -7.94
C SER A 109 24.03 -13.08 -6.93
N LEU A 110 23.60 -12.97 -5.67
CA LEU A 110 23.90 -13.94 -4.63
C LEU A 110 22.98 -15.18 -4.71
N PRO A 111 23.48 -16.38 -4.33
CA PRO A 111 22.67 -17.60 -4.27
C PRO A 111 21.44 -17.41 -3.37
N GLY A 112 20.25 -17.77 -3.86
CA GLY A 112 18.98 -17.62 -3.13
C GLY A 112 18.43 -16.20 -3.03
N CYS A 113 19.12 -15.21 -3.63
CA CYS A 113 18.75 -13.79 -3.58
C CYS A 113 18.27 -13.23 -4.92
N GLY A 114 18.07 -14.08 -5.93
CA GLY A 114 17.67 -13.66 -7.27
C GLY A 114 16.34 -12.89 -7.31
N PRO A 115 15.99 -12.31 -8.48
CA PRO A 115 14.77 -11.52 -8.65
C PRO A 115 13.51 -12.26 -8.16
N GLY A 116 12.75 -11.62 -7.26
CA GLY A 116 11.53 -12.18 -6.67
C GLY A 116 11.75 -13.10 -5.46
N SER A 117 12.99 -13.30 -5.01
CA SER A 117 13.29 -13.94 -3.73
C SER A 117 12.72 -13.14 -2.55
N SER A 118 12.60 -13.77 -1.38
CA SER A 118 12.11 -13.10 -0.16
C SER A 118 12.98 -11.87 0.19
N SER A 119 14.31 -12.03 0.16
CA SER A 119 15.27 -10.95 0.38
C SER A 119 15.11 -9.82 -0.64
N ASP A 120 15.08 -10.15 -1.94
CA ASP A 120 14.93 -9.16 -3.02
C ASP A 120 13.60 -8.39 -2.89
N ARG A 121 12.51 -9.05 -2.53
CA ARG A 121 11.20 -8.42 -2.33
C ARG A 121 11.19 -7.47 -1.15
N THR A 122 11.67 -7.90 0.01
CA THR A 122 11.74 -7.04 1.21
C THR A 122 12.59 -5.81 0.91
N ARG A 123 13.77 -6.00 0.31
CA ARG A 123 14.68 -4.89 -0.01
C ARG A 123 14.09 -3.93 -1.04
N THR A 124 13.46 -4.46 -2.09
CA THR A 124 12.83 -3.65 -3.13
C THR A 124 11.62 -2.90 -2.57
N SER A 125 10.75 -3.53 -1.78
CA SER A 125 9.58 -2.89 -1.17
C SER A 125 9.98 -1.75 -0.22
N VAL A 126 10.99 -1.98 0.63
CA VAL A 126 11.48 -0.95 1.57
C VAL A 126 12.04 0.26 0.83
N VAL A 127 12.90 0.05 -0.18
CA VAL A 127 13.47 1.18 -0.96
C VAL A 127 12.39 1.97 -1.69
N ASN A 128 11.37 1.30 -2.23
CA ASN A 128 10.24 1.99 -2.87
C ASN A 128 9.37 2.76 -1.88
N GLY A 129 9.15 2.24 -0.66
CA GLY A 129 8.49 3.00 0.40
C GLY A 129 9.24 4.29 0.74
N LEU A 130 10.58 4.24 0.82
CA LEU A 130 11.39 5.43 1.05
C LEU A 130 11.32 6.44 -0.12
N ARG A 131 11.30 5.95 -1.36
CA ARG A 131 11.10 6.81 -2.54
C ARG A 131 9.74 7.50 -2.53
N LYS A 132 8.68 6.75 -2.22
CA LYS A 132 7.33 7.30 -2.15
C LYS A 132 7.26 8.39 -1.08
N LYS A 133 7.84 8.14 0.10
CA LYS A 133 7.92 9.12 1.18
C LYS A 133 8.70 10.38 0.77
N LEU A 134 9.80 10.24 0.03
CA LEU A 134 10.53 11.37 -0.52
C LEU A 134 9.68 12.16 -1.53
N GLN A 135 8.99 11.47 -2.43
CA GLN A 135 8.07 12.09 -3.40
C GLN A 135 6.99 12.91 -2.69
N ASP A 136 6.33 12.34 -1.69
CA ASP A 136 5.27 13.01 -0.94
C ASP A 136 5.80 14.26 -0.20
N SER A 137 7.01 14.17 0.36
CA SER A 137 7.68 15.33 0.98
C SER A 137 7.99 16.44 -0.04
N MET A 138 8.51 16.08 -1.23
CA MET A 138 8.78 17.05 -2.30
C MET A 138 7.52 17.72 -2.84
N GLU A 139 6.44 16.96 -2.98
CA GLU A 139 5.14 17.50 -3.38
C GLU A 139 4.64 18.53 -2.36
N SER A 140 4.81 18.25 -1.07
CA SER A 140 4.46 19.19 0.01
C SER A 140 5.26 20.50 -0.08
N PHE A 141 6.57 20.43 -0.35
CA PHE A 141 7.39 21.63 -0.59
C PHE A 141 6.95 22.41 -1.84
N ASN A 142 6.57 21.72 -2.92
CA ASN A 142 6.09 22.39 -4.13
C ASN A 142 4.73 23.09 -3.91
N ASN A 143 3.83 22.47 -3.15
CA ASN A 143 2.54 23.09 -2.81
C ASN A 143 2.76 24.33 -1.94
N LEU A 144 3.65 24.27 -0.96
CA LEU A 144 4.04 25.43 -0.15
C LEU A 144 4.67 26.54 -1.02
N ARG A 145 5.50 26.18 -2.01
CA ARG A 145 6.05 27.16 -2.99
C ARG A 145 4.94 27.91 -3.72
N GLN A 146 3.97 27.17 -4.26
CA GLN A 146 2.85 27.74 -5.01
C GLN A 146 2.03 28.67 -4.14
N GLN A 147 1.79 28.28 -2.89
CA GLN A 147 1.09 29.10 -1.91
C GLN A 147 1.87 30.40 -1.61
N ILE A 148 3.17 30.31 -1.31
CA ILE A 148 4.02 31.49 -1.06
C ILE A 148 3.98 32.47 -2.25
N SER A 149 4.09 31.95 -3.47
CA SER A 149 4.07 32.76 -4.70
C SER A 149 2.72 33.45 -4.92
N SER A 150 1.62 32.71 -4.73
CA SER A 150 0.26 33.23 -4.86
C SER A 150 -0.04 34.33 -3.83
N GLU A 151 0.32 34.11 -2.56
CA GLU A 151 0.09 35.11 -1.51
C GLU A 151 0.97 36.36 -1.68
N TYR A 152 2.18 36.19 -2.22
CA TYR A 152 3.03 37.32 -2.58
C TYR A 152 2.39 38.17 -3.70
N ARG A 153 1.85 37.52 -4.75
CA ARG A 153 1.11 38.20 -5.82
C ARG A 153 -0.03 39.06 -5.27
N GLU A 154 -0.84 38.50 -4.38
CA GLU A 154 -1.93 39.23 -3.73
C GLU A 154 -1.44 40.41 -2.89
N THR A 155 -0.31 40.24 -2.18
CA THR A 155 0.29 41.31 -1.38
C THR A 155 0.72 42.48 -2.26
N VAL A 156 1.39 42.19 -3.38
CA VAL A 156 1.80 43.21 -4.36
C VAL A 156 0.58 43.92 -4.94
N GLN A 157 -0.47 43.19 -5.32
CA GLN A 157 -1.71 43.76 -5.86
C GLN A 157 -2.40 44.70 -4.85
N ARG A 158 -2.54 44.30 -3.58
CA ARG A 158 -3.14 45.14 -2.54
C ARG A 158 -2.34 46.43 -2.30
N ARG A 159 -1.01 46.33 -2.31
CA ARG A 159 -0.13 47.50 -2.14
C ARG A 159 -0.17 48.43 -3.35
N TYR A 160 -0.22 47.87 -4.56
CA TYR A 160 -0.43 48.63 -5.79
C TYR A 160 -1.70 49.47 -5.69
N TYR A 161 -2.84 48.84 -5.38
CA TYR A 161 -4.12 49.53 -5.23
C TYR A 161 -4.10 50.63 -4.16
N THR A 162 -3.40 50.39 -3.04
CA THR A 162 -3.27 51.38 -1.95
C THR A 162 -2.53 52.65 -2.40
N VAL A 163 -1.57 52.50 -3.32
CA VAL A 163 -0.72 53.59 -3.82
C VAL A 163 -1.37 54.32 -4.99
N THR A 164 -1.99 53.60 -5.94
CA THR A 164 -2.50 54.18 -7.19
C THR A 164 -4.00 54.44 -7.17
N GLY A 165 -4.75 53.79 -6.29
CA GLY A 165 -6.20 53.78 -6.31
C GLY A 165 -6.82 52.93 -7.43
N GLU A 166 -6.01 52.28 -8.27
CA GLU A 166 -6.44 51.48 -9.42
C GLU A 166 -6.04 50.01 -9.24
N ASN A 167 -6.88 49.09 -9.72
CA ASN A 167 -6.53 47.67 -9.74
C ASN A 167 -5.59 47.38 -10.92
N PRO A 168 -4.42 46.77 -10.70
CA PRO A 168 -3.51 46.41 -11.78
C PRO A 168 -4.08 45.24 -12.59
N ASP A 169 -3.81 45.23 -13.89
CA ASP A 169 -4.03 44.06 -14.74
C ASP A 169 -2.97 42.98 -14.48
N GLU A 170 -3.33 41.73 -14.78
CA GLU A 170 -2.51 40.53 -14.57
C GLU A 170 -1.08 40.69 -15.10
N LYS A 171 -0.94 41.30 -16.28
CA LYS A 171 0.34 41.54 -16.94
C LYS A 171 1.20 42.56 -16.21
N THR A 172 0.60 43.61 -15.66
CA THR A 172 1.33 44.62 -14.87
C THR A 172 1.85 44.00 -13.58
N ILE A 173 1.06 43.14 -12.92
CA ILE A 173 1.52 42.41 -11.73
C ILE A 173 2.72 41.51 -12.10
N ASP A 174 2.65 40.77 -13.20
CA ASP A 174 3.75 39.92 -13.65
C ASP A 174 5.02 40.72 -13.98
N VAL A 175 4.87 41.89 -14.61
CA VAL A 175 6.00 42.79 -14.87
C VAL A 175 6.60 43.28 -13.57
N LEU A 176 5.79 43.74 -12.61
CA LEU A 176 6.28 44.19 -11.30
C LEU A 176 7.00 43.09 -10.51
N ILE A 177 6.49 41.86 -10.57
CA ILE A 177 7.11 40.70 -9.92
C ILE A 177 8.37 40.25 -10.68
N SER A 178 8.47 40.42 -12.00
CA SER A 178 9.62 39.92 -12.77
C SER A 178 10.78 40.91 -12.85
N THR A 179 10.50 42.21 -12.98
CA THR A 179 11.54 43.24 -13.10
C THR A 179 12.09 43.65 -11.74
N GLY A 180 11.27 43.57 -10.68
CA GLY A 180 11.63 44.10 -9.37
C GLY A 180 11.84 45.62 -9.39
N GLU A 181 11.52 46.31 -10.49
CA GLU A 181 11.62 47.77 -10.60
C GLU A 181 10.32 48.42 -10.10
N SER A 182 10.15 48.39 -8.78
CA SER A 182 9.04 49.10 -8.12
C SER A 182 9.21 50.63 -8.18
N GLU A 183 10.43 51.13 -8.38
CA GLU A 183 10.77 52.56 -8.40
C GLU A 183 10.25 53.33 -9.62
N THR A 184 10.27 52.74 -10.81
CA THR A 184 9.88 53.42 -12.07
C THR A 184 8.36 53.65 -12.14
N PHE A 185 7.59 52.72 -11.61
CA PHE A 185 6.14 52.79 -11.52
C PHE A 185 5.65 53.83 -10.48
N LEU A 186 6.31 53.92 -9.32
CA LEU A 186 5.91 54.82 -8.24
C LEU A 186 6.40 56.26 -8.40
N GLN A 187 7.27 56.57 -9.37
CA GLN A 187 7.66 57.95 -9.71
C GLN A 187 6.45 58.86 -9.97
N LYS A 188 5.36 58.31 -10.51
CA LYS A 188 4.09 59.00 -10.74
C LYS A 188 3.31 59.26 -9.43
N ALA A 189 3.31 58.31 -8.50
CA ALA A 189 2.61 58.41 -7.21
C ALA A 189 3.36 59.31 -6.20
N ILE A 190 4.69 59.39 -6.31
CA ILE A 190 5.55 60.27 -5.50
C ILE A 190 5.22 61.76 -5.73
N GLN A 191 4.62 62.11 -6.88
CA GLN A 191 4.14 63.47 -7.16
C GLN A 191 2.84 63.84 -6.44
N GLU A 192 2.00 62.86 -6.06
CA GLU A 192 0.62 63.11 -5.61
C GLU A 192 0.37 62.88 -4.11
N GLN A 193 1.07 61.96 -3.44
CA GLN A 193 0.68 61.51 -2.07
C GLN A 193 1.73 61.63 -0.95
N GLY A 194 2.86 62.28 -1.20
CA GLY A 194 3.87 62.58 -0.18
C GLY A 194 4.94 61.48 -0.02
N ARG A 195 6.21 61.94 0.03
CA ARG A 195 7.41 61.08 -0.13
C ARG A 195 7.61 59.98 0.93
N GLY A 196 7.29 60.23 2.21
CA GLY A 196 7.70 59.35 3.31
C GLY A 196 7.03 57.97 3.31
N ARG A 197 5.69 57.94 3.27
CA ARG A 197 4.90 56.69 3.36
C ARG A 197 5.05 55.79 2.12
N ILE A 198 5.32 56.42 0.99
CA ILE A 198 5.53 55.75 -0.29
C ILE A 198 6.90 55.05 -0.32
N LEU A 199 7.96 55.72 0.16
CA LEU A 199 9.31 55.13 0.23
C LEU A 199 9.38 53.92 1.17
N ASP A 200 8.70 53.97 2.32
CA ASP A 200 8.64 52.84 3.23
C ASP A 200 7.91 51.63 2.60
N THR A 201 6.84 51.90 1.84
CA THR A 201 6.08 50.87 1.11
C THR A 201 6.91 50.24 -0.02
N ILE A 202 7.68 51.06 -0.75
CA ILE A 202 8.61 50.59 -1.79
C ILE A 202 9.67 49.68 -1.18
N SER A 203 10.32 50.14 -0.11
CA SER A 203 11.35 49.36 0.58
C SER A 203 10.78 48.02 1.07
N GLU A 204 9.56 48.02 1.61
CA GLU A 204 8.90 46.78 2.04
C GLU A 204 8.64 45.81 0.87
N ILE A 205 8.14 46.31 -0.27
CA ILE A 205 7.87 45.51 -1.48
C ILE A 205 9.16 44.94 -2.04
N GLN A 206 10.19 45.77 -2.20
CA GLN A 206 11.48 45.36 -2.77
C GLN A 206 12.12 44.25 -1.94
N GLU A 207 12.15 44.42 -0.62
CA GLU A 207 12.74 43.39 0.24
C GLU A 207 11.90 42.10 0.27
N ARG A 208 10.58 42.16 0.06
CA ARG A 208 9.75 40.94 -0.09
C ARG A 208 9.99 40.28 -1.44
N HIS A 209 10.18 41.05 -2.51
CA HIS A 209 10.48 40.55 -3.85
C HIS A 209 11.74 39.69 -3.87
N ASP A 210 12.85 40.23 -3.36
CA ASP A 210 14.15 39.53 -3.38
C ASP A 210 14.08 38.20 -2.62
N ALA A 211 13.39 38.18 -1.47
CA ALA A 211 13.21 36.98 -0.68
C ALA A 211 12.36 35.91 -1.40
N VAL A 212 11.24 36.30 -2.01
CA VAL A 212 10.38 35.35 -2.75
C VAL A 212 11.12 34.81 -3.97
N LYS A 213 11.91 35.64 -4.65
CA LYS A 213 12.71 35.26 -5.82
C LYS A 213 13.76 34.21 -5.47
N ASP A 214 14.48 34.37 -4.36
CA ASP A 214 15.46 33.39 -3.90
C ASP A 214 14.81 32.08 -3.41
N LEU A 215 13.70 32.18 -2.69
CA LEU A 215 12.85 31.04 -2.32
C LEU A 215 12.36 30.27 -3.55
N GLU A 216 11.82 30.96 -4.55
CA GLU A 216 11.33 30.36 -5.78
C GLU A 216 12.43 29.66 -6.55
N ARG A 217 13.62 30.27 -6.67
CA ARG A 217 14.78 29.65 -7.32
C ARG A 217 15.16 28.34 -6.62
N ASN A 218 15.34 28.37 -5.30
CA ASN A 218 15.78 27.19 -4.55
C ASN A 218 14.71 26.08 -4.53
N LEU A 219 13.42 26.44 -4.42
CA LEU A 219 12.33 25.47 -4.49
C LEU A 219 12.13 24.92 -5.92
N LYS A 220 12.46 25.69 -6.96
CA LYS A 220 12.49 25.21 -8.36
C LYS A 220 13.62 24.21 -8.58
N GLU A 221 14.80 24.43 -7.99
CA GLU A 221 15.87 23.42 -7.98
C GLU A 221 15.43 22.14 -7.26
N LEU A 222 14.72 22.28 -6.14
CA LEU A 222 14.17 21.13 -5.41
C LEU A 222 13.17 20.34 -6.28
N HIS A 223 12.32 21.04 -7.02
CA HIS A 223 11.41 20.42 -7.99
C HIS A 223 12.15 19.72 -9.15
N GLN A 224 13.28 20.24 -9.60
CA GLN A 224 14.11 19.55 -10.60
C GLN A 224 14.67 18.23 -10.05
N VAL A 225 15.16 18.22 -8.80
CA VAL A 225 15.59 16.97 -8.13
C VAL A 225 14.45 15.96 -8.09
N PHE A 226 13.21 16.41 -7.89
CA PHE A 226 12.01 15.58 -7.94
C PHE A 226 11.74 14.98 -9.33
N MET A 227 11.81 15.78 -10.40
CA MET A 227 11.64 15.30 -11.78
C MET A 227 12.67 14.23 -12.15
N ASP A 228 13.92 14.42 -11.75
CA ASP A 228 14.98 13.43 -11.99
C ASP A 228 14.69 12.10 -11.28
N MET A 229 14.04 12.13 -10.12
CA MET A 229 13.66 10.91 -9.38
C MET A 229 12.39 10.26 -9.92
N ALA A 230 11.44 11.04 -10.44
CA ALA A 230 10.23 10.50 -11.07
C ALA A 230 10.57 9.58 -12.25
N VAL A 231 11.63 9.91 -13.01
CA VAL A 231 12.17 9.03 -14.06
C VAL A 231 12.66 7.70 -13.51
N LEU A 232 13.37 7.70 -12.36
CA LEU A 232 13.87 6.48 -11.70
C LEU A 232 12.73 5.64 -11.09
N VAL A 233 11.64 6.27 -10.67
CA VAL A 233 10.46 5.60 -10.08
C VAL A 233 9.60 4.95 -11.18
N HIS A 234 9.48 5.57 -12.35
CA HIS A 234 8.66 5.06 -13.45
C HIS A 234 9.16 3.71 -14.01
N GLU A 235 10.47 3.44 -13.93
CA GLU A 235 11.05 2.17 -14.36
C GLU A 235 10.79 1.01 -13.36
N GLN A 236 10.42 1.32 -12.11
CA GLN A 236 10.21 0.32 -11.04
C GLN A 236 8.76 0.22 -10.55
N GLY A 237 7.93 1.26 -10.72
CA GLY A 237 6.61 1.40 -10.12
C GLY A 237 5.54 0.42 -10.63
N GLU A 238 5.64 -0.07 -11.87
CA GLU A 238 4.61 -0.97 -12.44
C GLU A 238 4.51 -2.36 -11.76
N LYS A 239 5.48 -2.75 -10.91
CA LYS A 239 5.53 -4.10 -10.30
C LYS A 239 5.34 -4.15 -8.78
N LEU A 240 5.13 -3.01 -8.09
CA LEU A 240 5.27 -2.93 -6.63
C LEU A 240 4.02 -2.65 -5.82
N ASP A 241 2.97 -2.09 -6.41
CA ASP A 241 1.69 -1.87 -5.72
C ASP A 241 0.86 -3.15 -5.59
N ASP A 242 1.31 -4.24 -6.21
CA ASP A 242 0.66 -5.53 -6.16
C ASP A 242 1.18 -6.36 -4.95
N ILE A 243 0.70 -5.98 -3.76
CA ILE A 243 0.90 -6.74 -2.51
C ILE A 243 0.50 -8.21 -2.74
N GLU A 244 -0.50 -8.45 -3.59
CA GLU A 244 -0.99 -9.78 -3.93
C GLU A 244 0.01 -10.57 -4.79
N SER A 245 0.64 -9.98 -5.82
CA SER A 245 1.75 -10.61 -6.56
C SER A 245 2.92 -10.98 -5.65
N GLN A 246 3.26 -10.11 -4.70
CA GLN A 246 4.28 -10.37 -3.71
C GLN A 246 3.87 -11.53 -2.77
N VAL A 247 2.69 -11.47 -2.16
CA VAL A 247 2.17 -12.52 -1.28
C VAL A 247 2.04 -13.86 -2.02
N ASN A 248 1.58 -13.86 -3.27
CA ASN A 248 1.43 -15.04 -4.12
C ASN A 248 2.78 -15.71 -4.44
N ARG A 249 3.84 -14.93 -4.66
CA ARG A 249 5.21 -15.48 -4.83
C ARG A 249 5.81 -16.01 -3.52
N ALA A 250 5.50 -15.40 -2.37
CA ALA A 250 5.85 -15.99 -1.07
C ALA A 250 5.15 -17.33 -0.87
N HIS A 251 3.85 -17.39 -1.19
CA HIS A 251 3.05 -18.61 -1.08
C HIS A 251 3.58 -19.73 -1.99
N SER A 252 4.02 -19.43 -3.22
CA SER A 252 4.60 -20.44 -4.11
C SER A 252 5.91 -21.02 -3.57
N PHE A 253 6.79 -20.20 -2.96
CA PHE A 253 8.00 -20.67 -2.30
C PHE A 253 7.72 -21.55 -1.08
N VAL A 254 6.75 -21.17 -0.23
CA VAL A 254 6.32 -21.98 0.92
C VAL A 254 5.72 -23.31 0.44
N ARG A 255 4.92 -23.28 -0.63
CA ARG A 255 4.33 -24.50 -1.22
C ARG A 255 5.40 -25.43 -1.80
N GLY A 256 6.39 -24.87 -2.51
CA GLY A 256 7.54 -25.62 -3.02
C GLY A 256 8.36 -26.26 -1.89
N GLY A 257 8.68 -25.50 -0.84
CA GLY A 257 9.34 -26.03 0.36
C GLY A 257 8.52 -27.12 1.06
N THR A 258 7.19 -26.97 1.10
CA THR A 258 6.29 -28.00 1.65
C THR A 258 6.31 -29.27 0.79
N GLN A 259 6.34 -29.13 -0.54
CA GLN A 259 6.49 -30.28 -1.45
C GLN A 259 7.82 -30.99 -1.23
N GLU A 260 8.94 -30.27 -1.13
CA GLU A 260 10.24 -30.88 -0.83
C GLU A 260 10.25 -31.59 0.52
N LEU A 261 9.59 -31.04 1.55
CA LEU A 261 9.42 -31.72 2.84
C LEU A 261 8.56 -33.00 2.72
N THR A 262 7.51 -32.99 1.90
CA THR A 262 6.71 -34.20 1.63
C THR A 262 7.51 -35.25 0.88
N THR A 263 8.29 -34.85 -0.12
CA THR A 263 9.18 -35.72 -0.89
C THR A 263 10.25 -36.32 0.02
N ALA A 264 10.90 -35.51 0.86
CA ALA A 264 11.84 -35.97 1.88
C ALA A 264 11.19 -36.97 2.85
N ARG A 265 9.93 -36.75 3.25
CA ARG A 265 9.18 -37.68 4.09
C ARG A 265 8.87 -39.00 3.39
N VAL A 266 8.60 -38.98 2.08
CA VAL A 266 8.41 -40.19 1.26
C VAL A 266 9.72 -40.95 1.14
N TYR A 267 10.84 -40.28 0.84
CA TYR A 267 12.16 -40.90 0.84
C TYR A 267 12.49 -41.52 2.20
N GLN A 268 12.24 -40.81 3.31
CA GLN A 268 12.46 -41.34 4.66
C GLN A 268 11.62 -42.60 4.95
N LYS A 269 10.34 -42.64 4.50
CA LYS A 269 9.50 -43.84 4.63
C LYS A 269 10.02 -45.00 3.78
N ASN A 270 10.50 -44.72 2.57
CA ASN A 270 11.03 -45.75 1.68
C ASN A 270 12.34 -46.32 2.21
N THR A 271 13.25 -45.47 2.71
CA THR A 271 14.49 -45.92 3.38
C THR A 271 14.16 -46.85 4.53
N ARG A 272 13.20 -46.53 5.40
CA ARG A 272 12.79 -47.42 6.51
C ARG A 272 12.29 -48.79 6.03
N LYS A 273 11.56 -48.86 4.92
CA LYS A 273 11.12 -50.15 4.32
C LYS A 273 12.32 -50.97 3.86
N TRP A 274 13.26 -50.35 3.16
CA TRP A 274 14.49 -51.00 2.72
C TRP A 274 15.37 -51.44 3.91
N THR A 275 15.45 -50.65 4.98
CA THR A 275 16.14 -51.03 6.22
C THR A 275 15.50 -52.26 6.87
N ILE A 276 14.16 -52.33 6.93
CA ILE A 276 13.45 -53.50 7.48
C ILE A 276 13.69 -54.74 6.62
N ILE A 277 13.63 -54.61 5.29
CA ILE A 277 13.92 -55.72 4.37
C ILE A 277 15.37 -56.21 4.56
N ALA A 278 16.33 -55.30 4.68
CA ALA A 278 17.72 -55.64 4.96
C ALA A 278 17.89 -56.38 6.30
N ILE A 279 17.16 -55.97 7.35
CA ILE A 279 17.16 -56.65 8.66
C ILE A 279 16.56 -58.07 8.55
N ILE A 280 15.47 -58.25 7.80
CA ILE A 280 14.85 -59.58 7.61
C ILE A 280 15.81 -60.52 6.87
N ILE A 281 16.47 -60.03 5.82
CA ILE A 281 17.47 -60.82 5.07
C ILE A 281 18.63 -61.22 5.99
N LEU A 282 19.11 -60.31 6.84
CA LEU A 282 20.16 -60.60 7.82
C LEU A 282 19.74 -61.71 8.81
N LEU A 283 18.50 -61.64 9.32
CA LEU A 283 17.97 -62.66 10.24
C LEU A 283 17.85 -64.04 9.58
N LEU A 284 17.42 -64.10 8.32
CA LEU A 284 17.37 -65.35 7.56
C LEU A 284 18.77 -65.95 7.37
N ILE A 285 19.77 -65.12 7.04
CA ILE A 285 21.17 -65.58 6.92
C ILE A 285 21.66 -66.17 8.25
N VAL A 286 21.36 -65.51 9.38
CA VAL A 286 21.73 -66.01 10.72
C VAL A 286 21.05 -67.34 11.03
N LEU A 287 19.76 -67.50 10.69
CA LEU A 287 19.03 -68.75 10.90
C LEU A 287 19.58 -69.90 10.05
N PHE A 288 19.88 -69.65 8.77
CA PHE A 288 20.51 -70.65 7.91
C PHE A 288 21.88 -71.09 8.45
N ARG A 289 22.69 -70.14 8.90
CA ARG A 289 23.98 -70.45 9.54
C ARG A 289 23.80 -71.24 10.84
N HIS A 290 22.77 -70.95 11.62
CA HIS A 290 22.47 -71.67 12.83
C HIS A 290 22.06 -73.13 12.56
N GLU A 291 21.21 -73.39 11.55
CA GLU A 291 20.87 -74.75 11.14
C GLU A 291 22.09 -75.53 10.63
N GLU A 292 22.95 -74.89 9.85
CA GLU A 292 24.20 -75.49 9.36
C GLU A 292 25.13 -75.86 10.52
N ILE A 293 25.27 -75.00 11.53
CA ILE A 293 26.04 -75.29 12.76
C ILE A 293 25.40 -76.45 13.55
N LEU A 294 24.07 -76.49 13.69
CA LEU A 294 23.38 -77.58 14.37
C LEU A 294 23.58 -78.92 13.65
N LEU A 295 23.56 -78.93 12.33
CA LEU A 295 23.89 -80.11 11.52
C LEU A 295 25.33 -80.58 11.77
N GLN A 296 26.29 -79.65 11.78
CA GLN A 296 27.69 -79.96 12.10
C GLN A 296 27.85 -80.52 13.52
N ILE A 297 27.18 -79.96 14.52
CA ILE A 297 27.18 -80.47 15.90
C ILE A 297 26.55 -81.86 15.96
N LYS A 298 25.44 -82.09 15.26
CA LYS A 298 24.75 -83.39 15.27
C LYS A 298 25.59 -84.48 14.60
N ILE A 299 26.29 -84.16 13.51
CA ILE A 299 27.27 -85.04 12.87
C ILE A 299 28.44 -85.32 13.82
N LYS A 300 28.94 -84.30 14.53
CA LYS A 300 30.03 -84.44 15.50
C LYS A 300 29.63 -85.28 16.72
N VAL A 301 28.42 -85.11 17.26
CA VAL A 301 27.89 -85.94 18.36
C VAL A 301 27.67 -87.39 17.91
N LEU A 302 27.29 -87.62 16.65
CA LEU A 302 27.21 -88.96 16.08
C LEU A 302 28.60 -89.58 15.86
N SER A 303 29.64 -88.79 15.53
CA SER A 303 31.02 -89.29 15.45
C SER A 303 31.69 -89.51 16.82
N ASP A 304 31.32 -88.72 17.83
CA ASP A 304 31.88 -88.81 19.18
C ASP A 304 31.25 -89.95 20.01
N SER A 305 30.22 -90.65 19.50
CA SER A 305 29.66 -91.86 20.13
C SER A 305 30.53 -93.11 19.95
N GLU A 306 31.60 -93.04 19.16
CA GLU A 306 32.58 -94.14 18.95
C GLU A 306 33.96 -93.91 19.59
N GLY A 307 34.16 -92.88 20.43
CA GLY A 307 35.49 -92.59 20.98
C GLY A 307 35.49 -92.12 22.43
N GLY A 308 35.44 -93.06 23.39
CA GLY A 308 35.70 -92.76 24.79
C GLY A 308 37.20 -92.73 25.13
N ASN A 309 37.68 -91.69 25.84
CA ASN A 309 38.38 -91.83 27.14
C ASN A 309 38.75 -90.48 27.81
N VAL A 310 38.27 -90.30 29.04
CA VAL A 310 38.92 -89.86 30.30
C VAL A 310 40.15 -88.91 30.24
N GLN A 311 40.13 -87.76 30.96
CA GLN A 311 40.85 -87.52 32.24
C GLN A 311 40.68 -86.11 32.89
N LYS A 312 40.32 -86.12 34.19
CA LYS A 312 40.72 -85.32 35.38
C LYS A 312 40.65 -83.76 35.46
N ASN A 313 39.97 -83.31 36.54
CA ASN A 313 40.26 -82.27 37.57
C ASN A 313 40.67 -80.83 37.10
N GLN A 314 40.34 -79.70 37.73
CA GLN A 314 39.96 -79.33 39.12
C GLN A 314 39.49 -77.84 39.13
N SER A 315 38.59 -77.48 40.07
CA SER A 315 38.39 -76.19 40.80
C SER A 315 38.79 -74.83 40.14
N GLU A 316 37.99 -73.75 40.13
CA GLU A 316 37.51 -72.97 41.30
C GLU A 316 36.44 -71.90 40.91
N LYS A 317 35.52 -71.66 41.86
CA LYS A 317 34.90 -70.39 42.35
C LYS A 317 34.48 -69.25 41.38
N SER A 318 33.16 -68.98 41.38
CA SER A 318 32.36 -67.73 41.64
C SER A 318 33.02 -66.32 41.60
N PRO A 319 32.29 -65.16 41.62
CA PRO A 319 30.81 -64.93 41.60
C PRO A 319 30.28 -63.60 40.95
N TRP A 320 28.93 -63.43 40.97
CA TRP A 320 28.09 -62.19 40.98
C TRP A 320 27.99 -61.26 39.73
N LEU A 321 26.76 -61.05 39.21
CA LEU A 321 25.85 -59.90 39.49
C LEU A 321 24.70 -59.77 38.43
N ASN A 322 23.47 -59.59 38.93
CA ASN A 322 22.27 -59.03 38.25
C ASN A 322 22.42 -57.49 38.06
N PRO A 323 21.47 -56.67 37.49
CA PRO A 323 20.11 -56.96 36.97
C PRO A 323 19.66 -56.19 35.68
N ALA A 324 18.46 -56.58 35.21
CA ALA A 324 17.32 -55.77 34.68
C ALA A 324 17.45 -54.88 33.43
N GLY A 325 16.57 -55.19 32.46
CA GLY A 325 16.14 -54.33 31.36
C GLY A 325 14.61 -54.29 31.25
N GLU A 326 14.13 -53.10 30.94
CA GLU A 326 12.77 -52.55 30.95
C GLU A 326 11.92 -52.92 29.71
N ASN A 327 10.59 -52.87 29.80
CA ASN A 327 9.67 -53.18 28.70
C ASN A 327 8.61 -52.09 28.46
N ARG A 328 8.12 -52.02 27.21
CA ARG A 328 7.46 -50.88 26.52
C ARG A 328 5.92 -50.73 26.73
N ARG A 329 5.45 -49.46 26.63
CA ARG A 329 4.23 -48.83 26.00
C ARG A 329 3.12 -49.72 25.37
N PRO A 330 1.81 -49.28 25.21
CA PRO A 330 1.38 -48.15 24.33
C PRO A 330 -0.02 -47.42 24.47
N ALA A 331 -0.11 -46.23 23.82
CA ALA A 331 -1.15 -45.50 23.02
C ALA A 331 -2.69 -45.35 23.35
N ASN A 332 -3.13 -44.07 23.51
CA ASN A 332 -4.30 -43.23 23.04
C ASN A 332 -5.58 -43.82 22.35
N PRO A 333 -6.80 -43.18 22.39
CA PRO A 333 -7.10 -41.79 21.88
C PRO A 333 -8.27 -40.95 22.50
N LEU A 334 -8.50 -39.74 21.92
CA LEU A 334 -9.35 -38.57 22.31
C LEU A 334 -10.73 -38.49 21.57
N HIS A 335 -11.75 -37.83 22.16
CA HIS A 335 -12.79 -37.07 21.40
C HIS A 335 -13.48 -35.90 22.15
N ILE A 336 -14.12 -35.00 21.36
CA ILE A 336 -14.41 -33.56 21.55
C ILE A 336 -15.86 -33.25 22.04
N ARG A 337 -16.07 -32.09 22.71
CA ARG A 337 -17.36 -31.50 23.16
C ARG A 337 -18.01 -30.57 22.11
N GLY A 338 -19.35 -30.57 22.02
CA GLY A 338 -20.19 -29.75 21.13
C GLY A 338 -20.69 -28.42 21.71
N ARG A 339 -21.26 -27.58 20.82
CA ARG A 339 -21.69 -26.17 20.98
C ARG A 339 -23.23 -26.04 20.77
N LEU A 340 -23.88 -25.09 21.44
CA LEU A 340 -25.32 -24.72 21.28
C LEU A 340 -25.49 -23.50 20.33
N PRO A 341 -26.69 -23.27 19.73
CA PRO A 341 -26.98 -22.10 18.89
C PRO A 341 -27.84 -21.03 19.59
N TYR A 342 -27.74 -19.77 19.15
CA TYR A 342 -28.69 -18.69 19.45
C TYR A 342 -29.17 -18.02 18.15
N GLN A 343 -30.48 -17.77 18.06
CA GLN A 343 -31.23 -17.08 17.00
C GLN A 343 -31.17 -15.55 17.17
N PHE A 344 -31.41 -14.80 16.09
CA PHE A 344 -31.73 -13.35 16.13
C PHE A 344 -32.88 -13.01 15.18
N GLU A 345 -33.81 -12.16 15.67
CA GLU A 345 -34.87 -11.47 14.92
C GLU A 345 -34.37 -10.16 14.25
N PRO A 346 -35.11 -9.60 13.26
CA PRO A 346 -34.66 -8.43 12.50
C PRO A 346 -35.14 -7.10 13.09
N ILE A 347 -34.25 -6.10 13.13
CA ILE A 347 -34.59 -4.69 13.39
C ILE A 347 -34.33 -3.86 12.12
N SER A 348 -35.41 -3.53 11.42
CA SER A 348 -35.48 -2.53 10.36
C SER A 348 -35.75 -1.16 10.97
N SER A 349 -34.73 -0.33 11.17
CA SER A 349 -34.83 1.15 11.24
C SER A 349 -33.50 1.76 11.66
N LYS A 350 -32.58 2.03 10.72
CA LYS A 350 -31.43 2.94 10.95
C LYS A 350 -30.77 3.35 9.62
N PHE A 351 -31.54 3.95 8.73
CA PHE A 351 -31.03 4.73 7.58
C PHE A 351 -31.92 5.96 7.39
N LYS A 352 -31.93 6.82 8.40
CA LYS A 352 -32.49 8.18 8.33
C LYS A 352 -31.59 9.08 9.16
N SER A 353 -30.50 9.55 8.58
CA SER A 353 -29.97 10.93 8.68
C SER A 353 -28.52 10.95 8.16
N ASN A 354 -28.18 12.00 7.41
CA ASN A 354 -26.91 12.31 6.71
C ASN A 354 -26.72 11.62 5.35
N ARG A 355 -26.93 12.40 4.27
CA ARG A 355 -26.99 11.97 2.86
C ARG A 355 -25.89 12.58 2.00
N ILE A 356 -24.62 12.35 2.37
CA ILE A 356 -23.49 12.49 1.44
C ILE A 356 -22.56 11.29 1.67
N PHE A 357 -22.39 10.44 0.66
CA PHE A 357 -21.34 9.42 0.63
C PHE A 357 -20.15 10.00 -0.16
N LEU A 358 -19.45 10.94 0.48
CA LEU A 358 -18.13 11.40 0.01
C LEU A 358 -17.15 10.24 0.22
N ALA A 359 -16.29 9.98 -0.75
CA ALA A 359 -15.18 9.04 -0.63
C ALA A 359 -14.08 9.54 0.33
N LEU A 360 -14.46 9.98 1.54
CA LEU A 360 -13.60 10.03 2.71
C LEU A 360 -13.97 8.82 3.56
N LEU A 361 -13.25 7.72 3.33
CA LEU A 361 -13.35 6.50 4.14
C LEU A 361 -12.97 6.79 5.59
N SER A 362 -13.96 7.21 6.38
CA SER A 362 -13.97 7.07 7.84
C SER A 362 -15.06 6.07 8.23
N LEU A 363 -14.68 4.81 8.15
CA LEU A 363 -15.19 3.59 8.80
C LEU A 363 -16.36 3.73 9.79
N SER A 364 -17.45 3.01 9.51
CA SER A 364 -17.81 1.90 10.40
C SER A 364 -17.10 0.66 9.87
N SER A 365 -16.51 -0.16 10.74
CA SER A 365 -15.66 -1.33 10.43
C SER A 365 -16.35 -2.47 9.66
N THR A 366 -17.52 -2.21 9.05
CA THR A 366 -18.50 -3.20 8.61
C THR A 366 -19.01 -3.00 7.18
N MET A 367 -18.62 -1.92 6.48
CA MET A 367 -19.00 -1.70 5.07
C MET A 367 -17.77 -1.48 4.18
N ALA A 368 -17.74 -2.13 3.01
CA ALA A 368 -16.69 -1.95 2.01
C ALA A 368 -17.27 -1.61 0.63
N THR A 369 -16.54 -0.85 -0.17
CA THR A 369 -16.93 -0.47 -1.54
C THR A 369 -15.88 -1.03 -2.50
N LEU A 370 -16.29 -1.85 -3.48
CA LEU A 370 -15.39 -2.53 -4.41
C LEU A 370 -15.92 -2.48 -5.84
N ARG A 371 -15.03 -2.23 -6.81
CA ARG A 371 -15.34 -2.41 -8.25
C ARG A 371 -15.09 -3.86 -8.67
N MET A 372 -15.98 -4.77 -8.27
CA MET A 372 -15.81 -6.23 -8.47
C MET A 372 -15.98 -6.72 -9.92
N ILE A 373 -16.26 -5.80 -10.86
CA ILE A 373 -16.55 -6.09 -12.27
C ILE A 373 -15.28 -6.06 -13.14
N ASP A 374 -14.17 -5.56 -12.56
CA ASP A 374 -12.88 -5.55 -13.24
C ASP A 374 -12.43 -6.98 -13.59
N GLY A 375 -11.83 -7.13 -14.77
CA GLY A 375 -11.25 -8.38 -15.26
C GLY A 375 -10.34 -9.06 -14.25
N MET A 376 -9.72 -8.30 -13.34
CA MET A 376 -8.90 -8.85 -12.24
C MET A 376 -9.65 -9.90 -11.40
N PHE A 377 -10.93 -9.71 -11.08
CA PHE A 377 -11.73 -10.65 -10.28
C PHE A 377 -12.15 -11.90 -11.08
N ARG A 378 -12.02 -11.83 -12.41
CA ARG A 378 -12.16 -12.96 -13.33
C ARG A 378 -10.81 -13.59 -13.66
N GLY A 379 -9.73 -13.08 -13.08
CA GLY A 379 -8.36 -13.47 -13.35
C GLY A 379 -7.84 -13.09 -14.73
N ILE A 380 -8.48 -12.10 -15.39
CA ILE A 380 -8.09 -11.60 -16.70
C ILE A 380 -7.35 -10.27 -16.52
N TYR A 381 -6.07 -10.24 -16.86
CA TYR A 381 -5.22 -9.06 -16.80
C TYR A 381 -4.68 -8.78 -18.20
N HIS A 382 -4.92 -7.58 -18.73
CA HIS A 382 -4.54 -7.20 -20.10
C HIS A 382 -4.94 -8.24 -21.17
N GLY A 383 -6.15 -8.80 -21.05
CA GLY A 383 -6.68 -9.78 -21.99
C GLY A 383 -6.11 -11.21 -21.88
N LYS A 384 -5.23 -11.48 -20.91
CA LYS A 384 -4.69 -12.82 -20.63
C LYS A 384 -5.26 -13.36 -19.32
N GLN A 385 -5.60 -14.65 -19.31
CA GLN A 385 -6.11 -15.33 -18.12
C GLN A 385 -4.95 -15.85 -17.25
N TYR A 386 -4.90 -15.41 -15.99
CA TYR A 386 -3.89 -15.76 -14.99
C TYR A 386 -4.45 -16.62 -13.86
N HIS A 387 -5.73 -16.48 -13.52
CA HIS A 387 -6.43 -17.37 -12.61
C HIS A 387 -7.90 -17.55 -12.99
N ALA A 388 -8.58 -18.50 -12.35
CA ALA A 388 -10.03 -18.63 -12.46
C ALA A 388 -10.72 -17.50 -11.71
N ALA A 389 -11.97 -17.19 -12.08
CA ALA A 389 -12.77 -16.21 -11.36
C ALA A 389 -12.93 -16.63 -9.89
N ASP A 390 -12.58 -15.72 -8.97
CA ASP A 390 -12.46 -16.02 -7.54
C ASP A 390 -13.31 -15.08 -6.65
N ILE A 391 -14.28 -14.38 -7.23
CA ILE A 391 -15.24 -13.50 -6.54
C ILE A 391 -15.82 -14.17 -5.29
N ALA A 392 -16.26 -15.43 -5.37
CA ALA A 392 -16.80 -16.16 -4.23
C ALA A 392 -15.78 -16.32 -3.09
N ALA A 393 -14.50 -16.54 -3.41
CA ALA A 393 -13.43 -16.64 -2.43
C ALA A 393 -13.11 -15.27 -1.81
N VAL A 394 -13.10 -14.20 -2.62
CA VAL A 394 -12.94 -12.81 -2.16
C VAL A 394 -14.05 -12.44 -1.17
N LEU A 395 -15.31 -12.71 -1.52
CA LEU A 395 -16.47 -12.46 -0.65
C LEU A 395 -16.37 -13.27 0.65
N SER A 396 -16.02 -14.56 0.57
CA SER A 396 -15.84 -15.41 1.75
C SER A 396 -14.78 -14.86 2.73
N ARG A 397 -13.66 -14.37 2.20
CA ARG A 397 -12.62 -13.70 3.01
C ARG A 397 -13.13 -12.41 3.64
N ALA A 398 -13.83 -11.58 2.88
CA ALA A 398 -14.41 -10.33 3.39
C ALA A 398 -15.39 -10.58 4.54
N TRP A 399 -16.28 -11.58 4.39
CA TRP A 399 -17.21 -11.98 5.45
C TRP A 399 -16.49 -12.52 6.68
N SER A 400 -15.45 -13.34 6.49
CA SER A 400 -14.64 -13.88 7.60
C SER A 400 -13.87 -12.79 8.36
N ALA A 401 -13.51 -11.70 7.68
CA ALA A 401 -12.86 -10.53 8.27
C ALA A 401 -13.84 -9.58 8.98
N GLY A 402 -15.14 -9.88 8.98
CA GLY A 402 -16.15 -9.09 9.69
C GLY A 402 -16.82 -7.99 8.84
N VAL A 403 -16.57 -7.95 7.53
CA VAL A 403 -17.35 -7.08 6.62
C VAL A 403 -18.80 -7.55 6.64
N GLN A 404 -19.74 -6.63 6.82
CA GLN A 404 -21.17 -6.96 6.92
C GLN A 404 -21.92 -6.64 5.64
N ARG A 405 -21.49 -5.64 4.88
CA ARG A 405 -22.09 -5.24 3.59
C ARG A 405 -21.03 -4.78 2.62
N ILE A 406 -21.27 -5.02 1.33
CA ILE A 406 -20.39 -4.57 0.25
C ILE A 406 -21.22 -3.84 -0.80
N ILE A 407 -20.73 -2.70 -1.28
CA ILE A 407 -21.30 -1.97 -2.40
C ILE A 407 -20.42 -2.20 -3.64
N VAL A 408 -21.00 -2.82 -4.66
CA VAL A 408 -20.39 -3.06 -5.98
C VAL A 408 -20.64 -1.85 -6.87
N THR A 409 -19.57 -1.23 -7.34
CA THR A 409 -19.68 0.05 -8.06
C THR A 409 -19.80 -0.15 -9.57
N GLY A 410 -20.87 0.35 -10.17
CA GLY A 410 -20.97 0.48 -11.63
C GLY A 410 -20.31 1.78 -12.11
N GLY A 411 -19.53 1.72 -13.20
CA GLY A 411 -18.94 2.89 -13.86
C GLY A 411 -19.47 3.17 -15.27
N SER A 412 -20.38 2.33 -15.77
CA SER A 412 -21.08 2.47 -17.06
C SER A 412 -22.45 1.78 -16.98
N LEU A 413 -23.29 1.92 -18.01
CA LEU A 413 -24.56 1.20 -18.09
C LEU A 413 -24.36 -0.32 -18.05
N GLU A 414 -23.40 -0.85 -18.81
CA GLU A 414 -23.13 -2.29 -18.84
C GLU A 414 -22.53 -2.79 -17.52
N GLU A 415 -21.56 -2.06 -16.95
CA GLU A 415 -21.01 -2.38 -15.63
C GLU A 415 -22.09 -2.33 -14.56
N SER A 416 -23.01 -1.36 -14.63
CA SER A 416 -24.12 -1.26 -13.67
C SER A 416 -25.06 -2.46 -13.76
N ARG A 417 -25.31 -3.02 -14.96
CA ARG A 417 -26.09 -4.26 -15.13
C ARG A 417 -25.37 -5.45 -14.50
N GLU A 418 -24.06 -5.54 -14.68
CA GLU A 418 -23.26 -6.58 -14.05
C GLU A 418 -23.22 -6.42 -12.52
N ALA A 419 -23.05 -5.19 -12.03
CA ALA A 419 -23.07 -4.86 -10.60
C ALA A 419 -24.36 -5.35 -9.94
N LEU A 420 -25.50 -5.11 -10.59
CA LEU A 420 -26.80 -5.56 -10.12
C LEU A 420 -26.90 -7.09 -10.06
N LYS A 421 -26.45 -7.78 -11.12
CA LYS A 421 -26.41 -9.27 -11.13
C LYS A 421 -25.54 -9.82 -10.01
N ILE A 422 -24.37 -9.23 -9.76
CA ILE A 422 -23.50 -9.63 -8.65
C ILE A 422 -24.18 -9.34 -7.32
N ALA A 423 -24.81 -8.17 -7.16
CA ALA A 423 -25.49 -7.78 -5.94
C ALA A 423 -26.65 -8.72 -5.58
N GLU A 424 -27.31 -9.33 -6.57
CA GLU A 424 -28.36 -10.32 -6.37
C GLU A 424 -27.85 -11.66 -5.80
N THR A 425 -26.55 -11.97 -5.93
CA THR A 425 -26.01 -13.26 -5.49
C THR A 425 -25.92 -13.43 -3.97
N ASP A 426 -25.89 -12.33 -3.21
CA ASP A 426 -25.81 -12.36 -1.75
C ASP A 426 -26.62 -11.21 -1.14
N GLY A 427 -27.38 -11.48 -0.07
CA GLY A 427 -28.20 -10.47 0.63
C GLY A 427 -27.40 -9.29 1.19
N ARG A 428 -26.09 -9.46 1.40
CA ARG A 428 -25.17 -8.43 1.92
C ARG A 428 -24.54 -7.56 0.83
N LEU A 429 -24.76 -7.89 -0.44
CA LEU A 429 -24.27 -7.12 -1.57
C LEU A 429 -25.32 -6.14 -2.05
N PHE A 430 -24.85 -4.93 -2.35
CA PHE A 430 -25.59 -3.81 -2.91
C PHE A 430 -24.77 -3.25 -4.08
N CYS A 431 -25.36 -2.38 -4.89
CA CYS A 431 -24.63 -1.75 -5.98
C CYS A 431 -25.01 -0.28 -6.18
N THR A 432 -24.21 0.39 -7.00
CA THR A 432 -24.48 1.74 -7.50
C THR A 432 -24.74 1.70 -9.00
N VAL A 433 -25.50 2.66 -9.50
CA VAL A 433 -25.75 2.84 -10.94
C VAL A 433 -25.32 4.24 -11.32
N GLY A 434 -24.43 4.37 -12.30
CA GLY A 434 -23.91 5.65 -12.75
C GLY A 434 -22.85 5.49 -13.83
N VAL A 435 -22.32 6.63 -14.27
CA VAL A 435 -21.25 6.70 -15.26
C VAL A 435 -20.05 7.40 -14.65
N HIS A 436 -18.93 6.68 -14.64
CA HIS A 436 -17.65 7.15 -14.12
C HIS A 436 -17.11 8.30 -15.00
N PRO A 437 -16.36 9.27 -14.45
CA PRO A 437 -15.90 10.42 -15.22
C PRO A 437 -15.08 10.03 -16.46
N THR A 438 -14.28 8.96 -16.36
CA THR A 438 -13.50 8.45 -17.50
C THR A 438 -14.32 7.75 -18.58
N ARG A 439 -15.62 7.51 -18.34
CA ARG A 439 -16.54 6.80 -19.23
C ARG A 439 -17.69 7.68 -19.75
N CYS A 440 -17.70 8.97 -19.42
CA CYS A 440 -18.79 9.89 -19.82
C CYS A 440 -18.97 10.01 -21.35
N LYS A 441 -17.96 9.66 -22.16
CA LYS A 441 -18.10 9.56 -23.63
C LYS A 441 -19.16 8.57 -24.09
N GLU A 442 -19.48 7.55 -23.29
CA GLU A 442 -20.49 6.55 -23.67
C GLU A 442 -21.88 7.16 -23.94
N PHE A 443 -22.19 8.30 -23.31
CA PHE A 443 -23.42 9.04 -23.60
C PHE A 443 -23.46 9.56 -25.04
N GLU A 444 -22.32 9.94 -25.61
CA GLU A 444 -22.24 10.44 -26.99
C GLU A 444 -22.05 9.28 -27.98
N GLU A 445 -21.27 8.27 -27.60
CA GLU A 445 -21.04 7.06 -28.40
C GLU A 445 -22.30 6.20 -28.56
N SER A 446 -23.29 6.33 -27.67
CA SER A 446 -24.60 5.67 -27.82
C SER A 446 -25.42 6.21 -29.00
N GLY A 447 -25.02 7.33 -29.60
CA GLY A 447 -25.74 8.04 -30.66
C GLY A 447 -26.91 8.89 -30.16
N ASP A 448 -27.50 8.52 -29.02
CA ASP A 448 -28.51 9.30 -28.31
C ASP A 448 -28.26 9.28 -26.79
N PRO A 449 -27.77 10.39 -26.22
CA PRO A 449 -27.55 10.53 -24.78
C PRO A 449 -28.82 10.36 -23.94
N GLU A 450 -29.99 10.74 -24.46
CA GLU A 450 -31.24 10.66 -23.69
C GLU A 450 -31.71 9.21 -23.57
N THR A 451 -31.63 8.43 -24.65
CA THR A 451 -31.88 6.96 -24.59
C THR A 451 -30.93 6.26 -23.62
N TYR A 452 -29.64 6.63 -23.60
CA TYR A 452 -28.67 6.08 -22.64
C TYR A 452 -29.04 6.45 -21.20
N PHE A 453 -29.44 7.69 -20.97
CA PHE A 453 -29.94 8.16 -19.66
C PHE A 453 -31.21 7.41 -19.22
N GLN A 454 -32.18 7.20 -20.11
CA GLN A 454 -33.39 6.44 -19.81
C GLN A 454 -33.08 4.98 -19.46
N ALA A 455 -32.08 4.38 -20.11
CA ALA A 455 -31.63 3.04 -19.77
C ALA A 455 -31.00 2.96 -18.37
N LEU A 456 -30.19 3.96 -17.96
CA LEU A 456 -29.68 4.07 -16.60
C LEU A 456 -30.81 4.24 -15.59
N LEU A 457 -31.81 5.08 -15.90
CA LEU A 457 -32.96 5.31 -15.03
C LEU A 457 -33.80 4.04 -14.85
N SER A 458 -34.07 3.31 -15.94
CA SER A 458 -34.80 2.04 -15.90
C SER A 458 -34.07 1.00 -15.06
N LEU A 459 -32.75 0.86 -15.26
CA LEU A 459 -31.92 -0.06 -14.46
C LEU A 459 -31.89 0.33 -12.99
N THR A 460 -31.82 1.63 -12.69
CA THR A 460 -31.83 2.13 -11.31
C THR A 460 -33.15 1.81 -10.62
N LYS A 461 -34.29 2.02 -11.29
CA LYS A 461 -35.61 1.67 -10.75
C LYS A 461 -35.75 0.17 -10.50
N GLU A 462 -35.33 -0.67 -11.45
CA GLU A 462 -35.31 -2.12 -11.28
C GLU A 462 -34.48 -2.52 -10.05
N GLY A 463 -33.29 -1.96 -9.91
CA GLY A 463 -32.41 -2.25 -8.79
C GLY A 463 -32.91 -1.74 -7.44
N ILE A 464 -33.68 -0.64 -7.42
CA ILE A 464 -34.39 -0.15 -6.22
C ILE A 464 -35.50 -1.11 -5.81
N GLU A 465 -36.32 -1.55 -6.77
CA GLU A 465 -37.41 -2.52 -6.52
C GLU A 465 -36.88 -3.83 -5.94
N LYS A 466 -35.70 -4.26 -6.40
CA LYS A 466 -34.99 -5.44 -5.87
C LYS A 466 -34.26 -5.17 -4.54
N GLY A 467 -34.24 -3.93 -4.05
CA GLY A 467 -33.54 -3.55 -2.81
C GLY A 467 -32.01 -3.63 -2.91
N LYS A 468 -31.45 -3.56 -4.12
CA LYS A 468 -30.01 -3.74 -4.40
C LYS A 468 -29.29 -2.46 -4.76
N VAL A 469 -29.93 -1.52 -5.44
CA VAL A 469 -29.29 -0.24 -5.79
C VAL A 469 -29.49 0.77 -4.66
N VAL A 470 -28.37 1.30 -4.14
CA VAL A 470 -28.37 2.15 -2.94
C VAL A 470 -27.85 3.57 -3.19
N ALA A 471 -27.21 3.83 -4.34
CA ALA A 471 -26.71 5.15 -4.70
C ALA A 471 -26.56 5.32 -6.23
N VAL A 472 -26.57 6.57 -6.68
CA VAL A 472 -26.22 6.98 -8.05
C VAL A 472 -24.72 7.29 -8.11
N GLY A 473 -23.99 6.68 -9.02
CA GLY A 473 -22.53 6.81 -9.15
C GLY A 473 -21.86 5.45 -9.33
N GLU A 474 -20.53 5.34 -9.33
CA GLU A 474 -19.53 6.39 -9.09
C GLU A 474 -19.54 7.45 -10.21
N CYS A 475 -19.71 8.73 -9.87
CA CYS A 475 -19.80 9.84 -10.84
C CYS A 475 -19.10 11.10 -10.33
N GLY A 476 -18.67 12.01 -11.20
CA GLY A 476 -17.95 13.23 -10.79
C GLY A 476 -16.95 13.74 -11.82
N LEU A 477 -15.75 14.17 -11.40
CA LEU A 477 -14.70 14.72 -12.27
C LEU A 477 -13.33 14.11 -11.99
N ASP A 478 -12.58 13.75 -13.04
CA ASP A 478 -11.21 13.25 -12.98
C ASP A 478 -10.32 13.93 -14.04
N TYR A 479 -9.57 14.95 -13.61
CA TYR A 479 -8.69 15.74 -14.49
C TYR A 479 -7.30 15.13 -14.67
N ASP A 480 -6.95 14.09 -13.90
CA ASP A 480 -5.72 13.31 -14.13
C ASP A 480 -5.90 12.26 -15.23
N ARG A 481 -7.13 12.07 -15.74
CA ARG A 481 -7.49 11.01 -16.70
C ARG A 481 -8.20 11.56 -17.95
N LEU A 482 -7.90 12.80 -18.34
CA LEU A 482 -8.53 13.50 -19.48
C LEU A 482 -8.35 12.80 -20.84
N HIS A 483 -7.32 11.96 -20.99
CA HIS A 483 -7.12 11.17 -22.20
C HIS A 483 -8.23 10.15 -22.45
N PHE A 484 -8.92 9.67 -21.41
CA PHE A 484 -10.10 8.81 -21.55
C PHE A 484 -11.35 9.63 -21.90
N CYS A 485 -11.62 10.69 -21.13
CA CYS A 485 -12.76 11.58 -21.34
C CYS A 485 -12.36 13.06 -21.11
N PRO A 486 -12.51 13.95 -22.11
CA PRO A 486 -12.31 15.38 -21.98
C PRO A 486 -13.15 16.02 -20.87
N ALA A 487 -12.63 17.09 -20.26
CA ALA A 487 -13.22 17.75 -19.09
C ALA A 487 -14.62 18.30 -19.35
N ASP A 488 -14.86 18.85 -20.55
CA ASP A 488 -16.16 19.37 -20.98
C ASP A 488 -17.24 18.28 -21.02
N ILE A 489 -16.91 17.10 -21.56
CA ILE A 489 -17.81 15.94 -21.57
C ILE A 489 -18.06 15.43 -20.16
N GLN A 490 -17.02 15.35 -19.32
CA GLN A 490 -17.16 14.96 -17.91
C GLN A 490 -18.12 15.90 -17.17
N LYS A 491 -17.93 17.22 -17.29
CA LYS A 491 -18.79 18.22 -16.64
C LYS A 491 -20.25 18.12 -17.07
N LYS A 492 -20.48 18.03 -18.38
CA LYS A 492 -21.82 17.90 -18.98
C LYS A 492 -22.58 16.68 -18.43
N TYR A 493 -21.94 15.51 -18.40
CA TYR A 493 -22.61 14.27 -17.98
C TYR A 493 -22.52 14.00 -16.48
N PHE A 494 -21.65 14.68 -15.75
CA PHE A 494 -21.74 14.75 -14.29
C PHE A 494 -23.01 15.49 -13.87
N GLU A 495 -23.26 16.67 -14.44
CA GLU A 495 -24.47 17.47 -14.17
C GLU A 495 -25.76 16.69 -14.53
N LYS A 496 -25.77 15.97 -15.67
CA LYS A 496 -26.89 15.11 -16.07
C LYS A 496 -27.20 14.00 -15.03
N GLN A 497 -26.20 13.49 -14.32
CA GLN A 497 -26.41 12.44 -13.30
C GLN A 497 -27.09 12.96 -12.02
N PHE A 498 -27.13 14.27 -11.78
CA PHE A 498 -27.98 14.85 -10.72
C PHE A 498 -29.47 14.69 -11.05
N GLU A 499 -29.86 14.67 -12.33
CA GLU A 499 -31.25 14.38 -12.73
C GLU A 499 -31.62 12.95 -12.33
N LEU A 500 -30.72 11.99 -12.55
CA LEU A 500 -30.93 10.59 -12.17
C LEU A 500 -31.11 10.45 -10.65
N ALA A 501 -30.26 11.11 -9.86
CA ALA A 501 -30.38 11.14 -8.40
C ALA A 501 -31.68 11.83 -7.93
N HIS A 502 -32.06 12.96 -8.56
CA HIS A 502 -33.30 13.67 -8.25
C HIS A 502 -34.55 12.80 -8.47
N THR A 503 -34.62 12.11 -9.62
CA THR A 503 -35.76 11.27 -9.99
C THR A 503 -35.87 10.03 -9.11
N THR A 504 -34.73 9.44 -8.75
CA THR A 504 -34.70 8.17 -7.99
C THR A 504 -34.67 8.36 -6.47
N LYS A 505 -34.40 9.59 -6.01
CA LYS A 505 -34.25 9.94 -4.58
C LYS A 505 -33.14 9.16 -3.87
N LEU A 506 -32.18 8.63 -4.63
CA LEU A 506 -30.99 7.97 -4.12
C LEU A 506 -29.89 8.98 -3.80
N PRO A 507 -29.05 8.71 -2.78
CA PRO A 507 -27.84 9.49 -2.55
C PRO A 507 -26.86 9.32 -3.71
N MET A 508 -25.97 10.30 -3.90
CA MET A 508 -24.90 10.22 -4.90
C MET A 508 -23.61 9.67 -4.28
N PHE A 509 -22.89 8.87 -5.07
CA PHE A 509 -21.54 8.40 -4.79
C PHE A 509 -20.56 9.10 -5.73
N LEU A 510 -19.77 10.00 -5.15
CA LEU A 510 -19.02 11.01 -5.90
C LEU A 510 -17.51 10.71 -6.00
N HIS A 511 -16.94 10.98 -7.17
CA HIS A 511 -15.51 10.91 -7.47
C HIS A 511 -14.96 12.28 -7.83
N MET A 512 -13.84 12.67 -7.22
CA MET A 512 -13.15 13.90 -7.57
C MET A 512 -11.64 13.68 -7.55
N ARG A 513 -10.98 14.06 -8.64
CA ARG A 513 -9.52 14.04 -8.76
C ARG A 513 -9.04 15.23 -9.57
N ALA A 514 -8.18 16.05 -8.97
CA ALA A 514 -7.59 17.25 -9.56
C ALA A 514 -8.59 18.25 -10.19
N ALA A 515 -9.84 18.26 -9.72
CA ALA A 515 -10.95 18.99 -10.34
C ALA A 515 -11.82 19.74 -9.31
N ALA A 516 -11.25 20.13 -8.17
CA ALA A 516 -12.00 20.58 -6.99
C ALA A 516 -12.90 21.79 -7.26
N GLU A 517 -12.42 22.81 -7.99
CA GLU A 517 -13.15 24.04 -8.29
C GLU A 517 -14.42 23.75 -9.11
N ASP A 518 -14.25 23.21 -10.32
CA ASP A 518 -15.37 22.82 -11.20
C ASP A 518 -16.32 21.82 -10.53
N PHE A 519 -15.80 20.90 -9.70
CA PHE A 519 -16.61 19.92 -8.98
C PHE A 519 -17.53 20.59 -7.96
N CYS A 520 -16.97 21.45 -7.11
CA CYS A 520 -17.72 22.21 -6.10
C CYS A 520 -18.78 23.10 -6.76
N ASP A 521 -18.43 23.77 -7.86
CA ASP A 521 -19.36 24.61 -8.60
C ASP A 521 -20.56 23.82 -9.12
N ILE A 522 -20.35 22.65 -9.74
CA ILE A 522 -21.44 21.80 -10.25
C ILE A 522 -22.31 21.29 -9.11
N VAL A 523 -21.71 20.86 -8.00
CA VAL A 523 -22.45 20.38 -6.82
C VAL A 523 -23.32 21.50 -6.23
N GLU A 524 -22.78 22.70 -6.05
CA GLU A 524 -23.53 23.81 -5.45
C GLU A 524 -24.68 24.26 -6.36
N ARG A 525 -24.48 24.30 -7.69
CA ARG A 525 -25.57 24.59 -8.65
C ARG A 525 -26.71 23.58 -8.63
N ASN A 526 -26.42 22.31 -8.31
CA ASN A 526 -27.40 21.22 -8.37
C ASN A 526 -27.92 20.77 -6.99
N LYS A 527 -27.55 21.50 -5.93
CA LYS A 527 -27.93 21.24 -4.53
C LYS A 527 -29.44 21.19 -4.25
N GLN A 528 -30.27 21.79 -5.11
CA GLN A 528 -31.74 21.68 -4.98
C GLN A 528 -32.33 20.46 -5.69
N ARG A 529 -31.58 19.85 -6.63
CA ARG A 529 -32.04 18.71 -7.43
C ARG A 529 -31.72 17.41 -6.73
N SER A 530 -30.52 17.27 -6.21
CA SER A 530 -30.22 16.24 -5.24
C SER A 530 -30.59 16.80 -3.87
N ASP A 531 -31.36 16.11 -3.02
CA ASP A 531 -31.57 16.53 -1.62
C ASP A 531 -30.24 16.40 -0.82
N LEU A 532 -29.22 17.19 -1.21
CA LEU A 532 -27.82 17.22 -0.75
C LEU A 532 -27.65 18.17 0.43
#